data_AF-A0A3R9UFP4-F1
#
_entry.id   AF-A0A3R9UFP4-F1
#
_cell.length_a   1.000
_cell.length_b   1.000
_cell.length_c   1.000
_cell.angle_alpha   90.00
_cell.angle_beta   90.00
_cell.angle_gamma   90.00
#
_symmetry.space_group_name_H-M   'P 1'
#
loop_
_entity.id
_entity.type
_entity.pdbx_description
1 polymer ?
#
loop_
_entity_poly.entity_id
_entity_poly.type
_entity_poly.pdbx_seq_one_letter_code
_entity_poly.pdbx_strand_id
1 'polypeptide(L)'
;MQLPTASAATTAASATDQPRTRYVKVPVNGVFNEYDFSDEPQHDSIYEIHLDPQWPELATFSVTQNPAVHAYAIQSAQYSLREACKYQQPTGPVTRIVTEEEGVLRKAAGAWQIEQKAAIRFE
;
A
#
# COMPACT_ATOMS: atom_id res chain seq x y z
N MET A 1 22.26 4.95 55.67
CA MET A 1 22.68 4.00 54.63
C MET A 1 21.43 3.37 54.02
N GLN A 2 21.38 3.27 52.68
CA GLN A 2 20.41 2.55 51.82
C GLN A 2 18.99 3.17 51.70
N LEU A 3 18.40 3.42 50.53
CA LEU A 3 18.68 3.02 49.13
C LEU A 3 18.26 4.13 48.13
N PRO A 4 18.95 4.31 46.99
CA PRO A 4 18.31 4.80 45.78
C PRO A 4 17.72 3.60 45.02
N THR A 5 16.40 3.48 44.96
CA THR A 5 15.74 2.54 44.02
C THR A 5 15.35 3.30 42.76
N ALA A 6 16.00 2.88 41.67
CA ALA A 6 15.78 3.29 40.31
C ALA A 6 14.32 3.08 39.86
N SER A 7 13.87 3.95 38.95
CA SER A 7 12.90 3.54 37.93
C SER A 7 13.25 4.25 36.63
N ALA A 8 14.26 3.72 35.95
CA ALA A 8 14.45 3.92 34.53
C ALA A 8 14.25 2.54 33.89
N ALA A 9 13.03 2.28 33.41
CA ALA A 9 12.72 1.17 32.52
C ALA A 9 11.53 1.62 31.66
N THR A 10 11.79 2.05 30.42
CA THR A 10 11.67 1.25 29.19
C THR A 10 10.29 1.39 28.57
N THR A 11 10.16 2.24 27.55
CA THR A 11 9.12 2.11 26.53
C THR A 11 9.70 2.32 25.13
N ALA A 12 10.78 1.61 24.82
CA ALA A 12 11.09 1.26 23.43
C ALA A 12 10.42 -0.10 23.15
N ALA A 13 9.09 -0.11 23.09
CA ALA A 13 8.32 -1.29 22.73
C ALA A 13 8.33 -1.42 21.19
N SER A 14 9.11 -2.40 20.73
CA SER A 14 8.85 -3.20 19.52
C SER A 14 8.95 -2.51 18.15
N ALA A 15 10.17 -2.29 17.68
CA ALA A 15 10.48 -1.92 16.29
C ALA A 15 10.79 -3.13 15.38
N THR A 16 10.21 -4.31 15.62
CA THR A 16 10.61 -5.54 14.90
C THR A 16 9.45 -6.34 14.29
N ASP A 17 8.20 -5.92 14.46
CA ASP A 17 7.02 -6.62 13.89
C ASP A 17 5.97 -5.65 13.35
N GLN A 18 6.40 -4.46 12.91
CA GLN A 18 5.48 -3.57 12.22
C GLN A 18 5.43 -3.94 10.73
N PRO A 19 4.23 -4.10 10.15
CA PRO A 19 4.09 -4.25 8.70
C PRO A 19 4.82 -3.09 8.04
N ARG A 20 5.73 -3.42 7.12
CA ARG A 20 6.48 -2.40 6.41
C ARG A 20 5.62 -1.90 5.27
N THR A 21 4.98 -0.76 5.49
CA THR A 21 4.26 -0.06 4.44
C THR A 21 5.26 0.54 3.44
N ARG A 22 5.00 0.32 2.16
CA ARG A 22 5.77 0.81 1.01
C ARG A 22 4.81 1.51 0.07
N TYR A 23 5.29 2.52 -0.64
CA TYR A 23 4.48 3.30 -1.57
C TYR A 23 4.97 3.10 -2.99
N VAL A 24 4.04 2.94 -3.93
CA VAL A 24 4.38 2.72 -5.35
C VAL A 24 3.34 3.37 -6.25
N LYS A 25 3.78 3.78 -7.44
CA LYS A 25 2.93 4.44 -8.44
C LYS A 25 1.94 3.51 -9.12
N VAL A 26 2.38 2.69 -10.04
CA VAL A 26 1.54 1.79 -10.84
C VAL A 26 2.32 0.51 -11.08
N PRO A 27 1.64 -0.63 -11.20
CA PRO A 27 2.30 -1.84 -11.68
C PRO A 27 2.71 -1.64 -13.15
N VAL A 28 3.80 -2.30 -13.55
CA VAL A 28 4.28 -2.34 -14.94
C VAL A 28 4.04 -3.75 -15.45
N ASN A 29 3.18 -3.93 -16.46
CA ASN A 29 2.75 -5.24 -16.95
C ASN A 29 2.13 -6.12 -15.84
N GLY A 30 1.33 -5.51 -14.97
CA GLY A 30 0.69 -6.23 -13.85
C GLY A 30 1.63 -6.69 -12.73
N VAL A 31 2.88 -6.20 -12.69
CA VAL A 31 3.82 -6.46 -11.59
C VAL A 31 4.32 -5.18 -10.93
N PHE A 32 4.49 -5.23 -9.63
CA PHE A 32 5.11 -4.17 -8.84
C PHE A 32 6.59 -4.48 -8.62
N ASN A 33 7.47 -3.60 -9.08
CA ASN A 33 8.90 -3.76 -8.86
C ASN A 33 9.27 -3.18 -7.50
N GLU A 34 9.97 -3.96 -6.68
CA GLU A 34 10.45 -3.49 -5.36
C GLU A 34 11.40 -2.28 -5.50
N TYR A 35 12.08 -2.14 -6.64
CA TYR A 35 12.90 -0.98 -6.97
C TYR A 35 12.11 0.33 -7.12
N ASP A 36 10.81 0.27 -7.42
CA ASP A 36 9.93 1.44 -7.50
C ASP A 36 9.31 1.78 -6.13
N PHE A 37 9.58 0.99 -5.08
CA PHE A 37 9.00 1.21 -3.77
C PHE A 37 9.68 2.35 -3.04
N SER A 38 8.87 3.27 -2.51
CA SER A 38 9.29 4.36 -1.65
C SER A 38 8.89 4.07 -0.20
N ASP A 39 9.71 4.51 0.76
CA ASP A 39 9.35 4.50 2.19
C ASP A 39 8.35 5.61 2.54
N GLU A 40 8.32 6.69 1.74
CA GLU A 40 7.44 7.84 1.93
C GLU A 40 6.36 7.91 0.84
N PRO A 41 5.15 8.38 1.18
CA PRO A 41 4.08 8.56 0.20
C PRO A 41 4.43 9.68 -0.77
N GLN A 42 4.60 9.34 -2.05
CA GLN A 42 4.84 10.33 -3.10
C GLN A 42 3.54 10.85 -3.71
N HIS A 43 3.62 12.01 -4.35
CA HIS A 43 2.51 12.60 -5.10
C HIS A 43 2.02 11.71 -6.27
N ASP A 44 2.87 10.81 -6.77
CA ASP A 44 2.56 9.81 -7.79
C ASP A 44 2.34 8.40 -7.21
N SER A 45 2.41 8.21 -5.89
CA SER A 45 2.18 6.91 -5.25
C SER A 45 0.69 6.60 -5.13
N ILE A 46 0.16 5.82 -6.07
CA ILE A 46 -1.26 5.42 -6.09
C ILE A 46 -1.54 4.28 -5.13
N TYR A 47 -0.57 3.41 -4.90
CA TYR A 47 -0.72 2.24 -4.05
C TYR A 47 0.19 2.31 -2.83
N GLU A 48 -0.34 1.81 -1.73
CA GLU A 48 0.40 1.43 -0.54
C GLU A 48 0.43 -0.09 -0.46
N ILE A 49 1.62 -0.65 -0.22
CA ILE A 49 1.88 -2.08 -0.11
C ILE A 49 2.26 -2.35 1.33
N HIS A 50 1.55 -3.27 1.96
CA HIS A 50 1.79 -3.72 3.32
C HIS A 50 2.51 -5.07 3.25
N LEU A 51 3.81 -5.03 3.47
CA LEU A 51 4.64 -6.24 3.48
C LEU A 51 4.39 -7.03 4.76
N ASP A 52 4.09 -8.31 4.61
CA ASP A 52 3.86 -9.21 5.74
C ASP A 52 5.20 -9.63 6.37
N PRO A 53 5.42 -9.37 7.68
CA PRO A 53 6.68 -9.71 8.34
C PRO A 53 6.83 -11.23 8.54
N GLN A 54 5.74 -11.99 8.57
CA GLN A 54 5.75 -13.44 8.75
C GLN A 54 5.94 -14.17 7.41
N TRP A 55 5.40 -13.60 6.33
CA TRP A 55 5.44 -14.16 4.98
C TRP A 55 6.13 -13.21 4.00
N PRO A 56 7.46 -13.26 3.86
CA PRO A 56 8.21 -12.31 3.02
C PRO A 56 7.91 -12.42 1.52
N GLU A 57 7.20 -13.46 1.09
CA GLU A 57 6.71 -13.64 -0.28
C GLU A 57 5.27 -13.17 -0.48
N LEU A 58 4.59 -12.71 0.57
CA LEU A 58 3.21 -12.24 0.55
C LEU A 58 3.14 -10.79 1.02
N ALA A 59 2.28 -10.01 0.37
CA ALA A 59 1.96 -8.66 0.81
C ALA A 59 0.52 -8.32 0.43
N THR A 60 -0.10 -7.39 1.13
CA THR A 60 -1.35 -6.79 0.67
C THR A 60 -1.09 -5.43 0.06
N PHE A 61 -2.01 -4.93 -0.74
CA PHE A 61 -1.93 -3.57 -1.26
C PHE A 61 -3.30 -2.92 -1.33
N SER A 62 -3.32 -1.61 -1.15
CA SER A 62 -4.51 -0.78 -1.24
C SER A 62 -4.20 0.55 -1.92
N VAL A 63 -5.24 1.27 -2.35
CA VAL A 63 -5.06 2.62 -2.91
C VAL A 63 -4.82 3.59 -1.74
N THR A 64 -3.81 4.46 -1.88
CA THR A 64 -3.47 5.41 -0.82
C THR A 64 -4.64 6.32 -0.48
N GLN A 65 -4.73 6.85 0.73
CA GLN A 65 -5.81 7.78 1.12
C GLN A 65 -5.57 9.24 0.70
N ASN A 66 -4.52 9.52 -0.08
CA ASN A 66 -4.14 10.88 -0.41
C ASN A 66 -5.07 11.45 -1.52
N PRO A 67 -5.85 12.53 -1.24
CA PRO A 67 -6.79 13.08 -2.21
C PRO A 67 -6.09 13.66 -3.46
N ALA A 68 -4.86 14.15 -3.34
CA ALA A 68 -4.10 14.63 -4.50
C ALA A 68 -3.76 13.48 -5.46
N VAL A 69 -3.41 12.32 -4.90
CA VAL A 69 -3.18 11.08 -5.65
C VAL A 69 -4.49 10.57 -6.25
N HIS A 70 -5.60 10.63 -5.50
CA HIS A 70 -6.92 10.21 -6.01
C HIS A 70 -7.30 10.95 -7.27
N ALA A 71 -7.14 12.27 -7.30
CA ALA A 71 -7.43 13.06 -8.49
C ALA A 71 -6.63 12.57 -9.72
N TYR A 72 -5.36 12.22 -9.55
CA TYR A 72 -4.52 11.66 -10.61
C TYR A 72 -4.93 10.23 -11.00
N ALA A 73 -5.16 9.38 -10.01
CA ALA A 73 -5.53 7.97 -10.19
C ALA A 73 -6.91 7.81 -10.85
N ILE A 74 -7.87 8.69 -10.55
CA ILE A 74 -9.19 8.75 -11.19
C ILE A 74 -9.03 9.16 -12.66
N GLN A 75 -8.27 10.21 -12.95
CA GLN A 75 -8.00 10.66 -14.33
C GLN A 75 -7.30 9.58 -15.15
N SER A 76 -6.39 8.83 -14.52
CA SER A 76 -5.60 7.76 -15.17
C SER A 76 -6.15 6.37 -14.88
N ALA A 77 -7.39 6.22 -14.43
CA ALA A 77 -7.92 4.95 -13.90
C ALA A 77 -7.76 3.77 -14.87
N GLN A 78 -8.00 4.01 -16.16
CA GLN A 78 -7.88 2.99 -17.21
C GLN A 78 -6.47 2.41 -17.37
N TYR A 79 -5.44 3.15 -16.95
CA TYR A 79 -4.04 2.73 -17.00
C TYR A 79 -3.56 2.31 -15.61
N SER A 80 -3.75 3.18 -14.62
CA SER A 80 -3.22 3.01 -13.27
C SER A 80 -3.97 1.98 -12.43
N LEU A 81 -5.30 1.97 -12.52
CA LEU A 81 -6.18 1.15 -11.67
C LEU A 81 -6.61 -0.15 -12.36
N ARG A 82 -6.71 -0.18 -13.69
CA ARG A 82 -7.19 -1.35 -14.44
C ARG A 82 -6.40 -2.64 -14.17
N GLU A 83 -5.08 -2.52 -14.02
CA GLU A 83 -4.22 -3.69 -13.81
C GLU A 83 -4.36 -4.24 -12.40
N ALA A 84 -4.37 -3.39 -11.38
CA ALA A 84 -4.34 -3.80 -9.97
C ALA A 84 -5.68 -3.81 -9.25
N CYS A 85 -6.68 -3.11 -9.76
CA CYS A 85 -7.97 -2.94 -9.10
C CYS A 85 -9.13 -3.47 -9.95
N LYS A 86 -10.17 -3.89 -9.24
CA LYS A 86 -11.51 -4.15 -9.76
C LYS A 86 -12.40 -3.01 -9.29
N TYR A 87 -13.06 -2.36 -10.23
CA TYR A 87 -13.94 -1.24 -9.95
C TYR A 87 -15.03 -1.14 -11.02
N GLN A 88 -16.12 -0.46 -10.68
CA GLN A 88 -17.12 -0.05 -11.65
C GLN A 88 -16.81 1.36 -12.15
N GLN A 89 -17.05 1.63 -13.44
CA GLN A 89 -16.86 2.97 -13.98
C GLN A 89 -17.83 3.94 -13.29
N PRO A 90 -17.34 5.08 -12.78
CA PRO A 90 -18.19 6.07 -12.14
C PRO A 90 -19.16 6.67 -13.18
N THR A 91 -20.44 6.76 -12.83
CA THR A 91 -21.50 7.36 -13.67
C THR A 91 -21.61 8.88 -13.52
N GLY A 92 -20.79 9.49 -12.66
CA GLY A 92 -20.79 10.91 -12.36
C GLY A 92 -19.40 11.41 -11.91
N PRO A 93 -19.28 12.70 -11.54
CA PRO A 93 -18.02 13.25 -11.05
C PRO A 93 -17.65 12.59 -9.72
N VAL A 94 -16.45 12.02 -9.64
CA VAL A 94 -15.90 11.39 -8.45
C VAL A 94 -14.57 12.06 -8.09
N THR A 95 -14.29 12.14 -6.80
CA THR A 95 -13.10 12.83 -6.30
C THR A 95 -12.28 11.97 -5.35
N ARG A 96 -12.83 10.84 -4.90
CA ARG A 96 -12.22 9.96 -3.94
C ARG A 96 -12.23 8.52 -4.42
N ILE A 97 -11.20 7.78 -4.03
CA ILE A 97 -11.14 6.32 -4.17
C ILE A 97 -11.20 5.73 -2.77
N VAL A 98 -12.09 4.77 -2.58
CA VAL A 98 -12.19 3.97 -1.35
C VAL A 98 -11.83 2.54 -1.70
N THR A 99 -10.83 1.99 -1.00
CA THR A 99 -10.52 0.57 -1.08
C THR A 99 -11.54 -0.19 -0.23
N GLU A 100 -12.34 -1.03 -0.88
CA GLU A 100 -13.33 -1.89 -0.21
C GLU A 100 -12.70 -3.22 0.20
N GLU A 101 -11.84 -3.77 -0.66
CA GLU A 101 -11.05 -4.97 -0.38
C GLU A 101 -9.61 -4.77 -0.82
N GLU A 102 -8.65 -5.09 0.05
CA GLU A 102 -7.23 -5.05 -0.29
C GLU A 102 -6.91 -6.11 -1.35
N GLY A 103 -5.95 -5.79 -2.21
CA GLY A 103 -5.39 -6.76 -3.13
C GLY A 103 -4.27 -7.55 -2.47
N VAL A 104 -3.91 -8.67 -3.09
CA VAL A 104 -2.83 -9.55 -2.63
C VAL A 104 -1.72 -9.58 -3.66
N LEU A 105 -0.50 -9.36 -3.20
CA LEU A 105 0.72 -9.50 -3.97
C LEU A 105 1.49 -10.74 -3.53
N ARG A 106 2.10 -11.39 -4.52
CA ARG A 106 3.00 -12.51 -4.30
C ARG A 106 4.34 -12.24 -4.96
N LYS A 107 5.43 -12.37 -4.21
CA LYS A 107 6.78 -12.21 -4.72
C LYS A 107 7.17 -13.44 -5.55
N ALA A 108 7.37 -13.26 -6.84
CA ALA A 108 7.81 -14.31 -7.77
C ALA A 108 8.89 -13.77 -8.71
N ALA A 109 9.99 -14.52 -8.85
CA ALA A 109 11.13 -14.14 -9.70
C ALA A 109 11.71 -12.73 -9.41
N GLY A 110 11.60 -12.26 -8.16
CA GLY A 110 12.10 -10.94 -7.74
C GLY A 110 11.14 -9.77 -7.98
N ALA A 111 9.95 -10.00 -8.54
CA ALA A 111 8.89 -8.99 -8.71
C ALA A 111 7.64 -9.35 -7.91
N TRP A 112 6.86 -8.36 -7.51
CA TRP A 112 5.60 -8.55 -6.80
C TRP A 112 4.46 -8.68 -7.81
N GLN A 113 3.97 -9.89 -8.00
CA GLN A 113 2.86 -10.18 -8.91
C GLN A 113 1.54 -9.97 -8.20
N ILE A 114 0.56 -9.42 -8.92
CA ILE A 114 -0.79 -9.22 -8.40
C ILE A 114 -1.52 -10.57 -8.45
N GLU A 115 -1.55 -11.28 -7.33
CA GLU A 115 -2.27 -12.56 -7.18
C GLU A 115 -3.78 -12.29 -7.07
N GLN A 116 -4.17 -11.24 -6.33
CA GLN A 116 -5.54 -10.78 -6.22
C GLN A 116 -5.63 -9.27 -6.41
N LYS A 117 -6.54 -8.83 -7.28
CA LYS A 117 -6.80 -7.40 -7.49
C LYS A 117 -7.59 -6.83 -6.32
N ALA A 118 -7.23 -5.62 -5.88
CA ALA A 118 -7.97 -4.87 -4.88
C ALA A 118 -9.35 -4.48 -5.40
N ALA A 119 -10.39 -4.52 -4.57
CA ALA A 119 -11.70 -3.97 -4.89
C ALA A 119 -11.75 -2.52 -4.44
N ILE A 120 -12.10 -1.61 -5.35
CA ILE A 120 -12.21 -0.18 -5.04
C ILE A 120 -13.53 0.38 -5.55
N ARG A 121 -14.00 1.41 -4.86
CA ARG A 121 -15.16 2.22 -5.25
C ARG A 121 -14.76 3.67 -5.40
N PHE A 122 -15.42 4.35 -6.32
CA PHE A 122 -15.29 5.81 -6.47
C PHE A 122 -16.42 6.52 -5.74
N GLU A 123 -16.08 7.61 -5.06
CA GLU A 123 -17.01 8.48 -4.31
C GLU A 123 -16.81 9.96 -4.66
#